data_AF-A0A821T4W6-F1
#
_entry.id   AF-A0A821T4W6-F1
#
_cell.length_a   1.000
_cell.length_b   1.000
_cell.length_c   1.000
_cell.angle_alpha   90.00
_cell.angle_beta   90.00
_cell.angle_gamma   90.00
#
_symmetry.space_group_name_H-M   'P 1'
#
loop_
_entity.id
_entity.type
_entity.pdbx_description
1 polymer ?
#
loop_
_entity_poly.entity_id
_entity_poly.type
_entity_poly.pdbx_seq_one_letter_code
_entity_poly.pdbx_strand_id
1 'polypeptide(L)'
;VNIFAYIHQIQITPVDLVSLSLTINAPELTNNHFELFLTPFKRLQQLELIIETYVDYEFFNANQWEKFIVEHFPKLTTFNFKFSASFIEREIIDRFRSPFWLNKHWFVAFDPHSQTLFTVPHFASTKTSSSITSVSSDWTTLPLEQHIIFYDRVNQLRYELDQSEHLYRYNHVKELIFDDPYMYDNNIADVSKVESLIINTSDWTLDKIVTLIKTAMPCVNYLRLNCT
;
A
#
# COMPACT_ATOMS: atom_id res chain seq x y z
N VAL A 1 -12.13 -17.68 15.35
CA VAL A 1 -11.23 -17.27 16.46
C VAL A 1 -11.62 -15.85 16.82
N ASN A 2 -12.00 -15.58 18.07
CA ASN A 2 -12.52 -14.28 18.49
C ASN A 2 -11.39 -13.24 18.39
N ILE A 3 -11.48 -12.28 17.46
CA ILE A 3 -10.41 -11.32 17.17
C ILE A 3 -10.01 -10.51 18.40
N PHE A 4 -10.98 -10.26 19.29
CA PHE A 4 -10.74 -9.68 20.61
C PHE A 4 -9.72 -10.45 21.46
N ALA A 5 -9.67 -11.78 21.34
CA ALA A 5 -8.74 -12.60 22.11
C ALA A 5 -7.28 -12.45 21.63
N TYR A 6 -7.05 -12.19 20.35
CA TYR A 6 -5.70 -11.95 19.81
C TYR A 6 -5.22 -10.53 20.10
N ILE A 7 -6.12 -9.54 19.96
CA ILE A 7 -5.81 -8.14 20.25
C ILE A 7 -5.55 -7.91 21.75
N HIS A 8 -6.30 -8.57 22.65
CA HIS A 8 -6.07 -8.49 24.10
C HIS A 8 -4.80 -9.19 24.60
N GLN A 9 -4.18 -10.07 23.81
CA GLN A 9 -2.91 -10.70 24.19
C GLN A 9 -1.70 -9.79 23.97
N ILE A 10 -1.87 -8.69 23.24
CA ILE A 10 -0.83 -7.69 23.02
C ILE A 10 -0.88 -6.70 24.20
N GLN A 11 -0.18 -7.02 25.30
CA GLN A 11 0.10 -6.06 26.37
C GLN A 11 1.17 -5.06 25.92
N ILE A 12 0.86 -4.23 24.92
CA ILE A 12 1.65 -3.03 24.64
C ILE A 12 1.20 -1.96 25.62
N THR A 13 2.12 -1.40 26.39
CA THR A 13 1.88 -0.16 27.12
C THR A 13 1.61 0.95 26.10
N PRO A 14 0.36 1.44 25.95
CA PRO A 14 -0.06 2.23 24.78
C PRO A 14 0.59 3.62 24.68
N VAL A 15 1.28 4.05 25.74
CA VAL A 15 1.54 5.47 26.02
C VAL A 15 2.65 6.06 25.14
N ASP A 16 3.53 5.23 24.57
CA ASP A 16 4.73 5.70 23.84
C ASP A 16 4.84 5.19 22.39
N LEU A 17 3.83 4.47 21.89
CA LEU A 17 3.89 3.96 20.52
C LEU A 17 3.76 5.10 19.50
N VAL A 18 4.80 5.29 18.69
CA VAL A 18 4.86 6.33 17.63
C VAL A 18 4.57 5.79 16.24
N SER A 19 4.72 4.47 16.04
CA SER A 19 4.46 3.79 14.76
C SER A 19 3.79 2.44 15.02
N LEU A 20 2.76 2.12 14.24
CA LEU A 20 1.99 0.89 14.34
C LEU A 20 1.66 0.40 12.92
N SER A 21 2.01 -0.85 12.63
CA SER A 21 1.57 -1.57 11.42
C SER A 21 0.75 -2.79 11.84
N LEU A 22 -0.40 -2.99 11.20
CA LEU A 22 -1.32 -4.09 11.48
C LEU A 22 -1.77 -4.75 10.18
N THR A 23 -1.66 -6.08 10.13
CA THR A 23 -2.27 -6.90 9.09
C THR A 23 -3.37 -7.75 9.71
N ILE A 24 -4.59 -7.62 9.21
CA ILE A 24 -5.76 -8.29 9.75
C ILE A 24 -6.53 -8.97 8.63
N ASN A 25 -6.76 -10.27 8.79
CA ASN A 25 -7.68 -11.05 7.97
C ASN A 25 -8.85 -11.46 8.87
N ALA A 26 -9.94 -10.69 8.80
CA ALA A 26 -11.03 -10.77 9.76
C ALA A 26 -12.37 -10.38 9.10
N PRO A 27 -13.16 -11.37 8.63
CA PRO A 27 -14.43 -11.12 7.96
C PRO A 27 -15.52 -10.50 8.85
N GLU A 28 -15.34 -10.48 10.18
CA GLU A 28 -16.31 -9.97 11.16
C GLU A 28 -15.79 -8.71 11.89
N LEU A 29 -14.72 -8.08 11.40
CA LEU A 29 -14.19 -6.87 12.03
C LEU A 29 -15.04 -5.65 11.64
N THR A 30 -15.47 -4.89 12.64
CA THR A 30 -16.22 -3.63 12.45
C THR A 30 -15.31 -2.43 12.71
N ASN A 31 -15.72 -1.24 12.24
CA ASN A 31 -15.02 0.00 12.58
C ASN A 31 -14.95 0.22 14.09
N ASN A 32 -16.02 -0.08 14.84
CA ASN A 32 -16.04 0.08 16.29
C ASN A 32 -14.95 -0.74 17.01
N HIS A 33 -14.70 -1.98 16.55
CA HIS A 33 -13.61 -2.79 17.11
C HIS A 33 -12.25 -2.12 16.88
N PHE A 34 -12.08 -1.52 15.71
CA PHE A 34 -10.87 -0.84 15.33
C PHE A 34 -10.64 0.46 16.12
N GLU A 35 -11.70 1.26 16.28
CA GLU A 35 -11.65 2.50 17.06
C GLU A 35 -11.30 2.23 18.52
N LEU A 36 -11.96 1.23 19.14
CA LEU A 36 -11.68 0.84 20.52
C LEU A 36 -10.23 0.38 20.72
N PHE A 37 -9.69 -0.38 19.76
CA PHE A 37 -8.31 -0.84 19.82
C PHE A 37 -7.31 0.30 19.68
N LEU A 38 -7.53 1.23 18.74
CA LEU A 38 -6.55 2.24 18.42
C LEU A 38 -6.59 3.49 19.32
N THR A 39 -7.74 3.82 19.89
CA THR A 39 -7.93 5.02 20.74
C THR A 39 -6.87 5.23 21.85
N PRO A 40 -6.32 4.17 22.49
CA PRO A 40 -5.25 4.32 23.46
C PRO A 40 -3.93 4.91 22.92
N PHE A 41 -3.63 4.79 21.62
CA PHE A 41 -2.34 5.18 21.02
C PHE A 41 -2.27 6.66 20.61
N LYS A 42 -2.54 7.59 21.55
CA LYS A 42 -2.65 9.03 21.26
C LYS A 42 -1.37 9.72 20.75
N ARG A 43 -0.20 9.06 20.86
CA ARG A 43 1.10 9.59 20.40
C ARG A 43 1.49 9.12 19.00
N LEU A 44 0.62 8.33 18.35
CA LEU A 44 0.91 7.74 17.07
C LEU A 44 1.16 8.83 16.01
N GLN A 45 2.28 8.69 15.29
CA GLN A 45 2.67 9.54 14.17
C GLN A 45 2.54 8.78 12.84
N GLN A 46 2.66 7.45 12.89
CA GLN A 46 2.57 6.58 11.74
C GLN A 46 1.60 5.42 12.02
N LEU A 47 0.65 5.22 11.12
CA LEU A 47 -0.30 4.13 11.18
C LEU A 47 -0.37 3.46 9.80
N GLU A 48 -0.17 2.15 9.78
CA GLU A 48 -0.27 1.33 8.58
C GLU A 48 -1.25 0.19 8.79
N LEU A 49 -2.22 0.06 7.88
CA LEU A 49 -3.32 -0.91 8.00
C LEU A 49 -3.48 -1.75 6.74
N ILE A 50 -3.35 -3.06 6.87
CA ILE A 50 -3.65 -4.00 5.81
C ILE A 50 -4.85 -4.82 6.28
N ILE A 51 -6.01 -4.57 5.68
CA ILE A 51 -7.28 -5.23 6.07
C ILE A 51 -7.82 -5.99 4.86
N GLU A 52 -8.00 -7.29 5.05
CA GLU A 52 -8.67 -8.18 4.12
C GLU A 52 -10.03 -8.55 4.72
N THR A 53 -11.10 -8.07 4.09
CA THR A 53 -12.49 -8.37 4.48
C THR A 53 -13.25 -8.92 3.28
N TYR A 54 -14.28 -9.71 3.53
CA TYR A 54 -15.13 -10.29 2.48
C TYR A 54 -16.48 -9.60 2.36
N VAL A 55 -16.87 -8.78 3.35
CA VAL A 55 -18.29 -8.41 3.54
C VAL A 55 -18.50 -6.94 3.93
N ASP A 56 -17.55 -6.28 4.61
CA ASP A 56 -17.84 -5.00 5.26
C ASP A 56 -17.29 -3.77 4.53
N TYR A 57 -18.23 -2.91 4.09
CA TYR A 57 -17.96 -1.60 3.51
C TYR A 57 -17.56 -0.54 4.55
N GLU A 58 -17.59 -0.87 5.85
CA GLU A 58 -17.35 0.09 6.93
C GLU A 58 -15.96 0.75 6.81
N PHE A 59 -14.93 -0.02 6.46
CA PHE A 59 -13.56 0.50 6.32
C PHE A 59 -13.36 1.40 5.09
N PHE A 60 -14.32 1.41 4.16
CA PHE A 60 -14.26 2.20 2.93
C PHE A 60 -14.91 3.59 3.09
N ASN A 61 -15.23 4.00 4.31
CA ASN A 61 -15.83 5.29 4.59
C ASN A 61 -14.77 6.36 4.93
N ALA A 62 -14.37 7.14 3.92
CA ALA A 62 -13.39 8.22 4.08
C ALA A 62 -13.76 9.24 5.17
N ASN A 63 -15.04 9.58 5.31
CA ASN A 63 -15.49 10.58 6.28
C ASN A 63 -15.37 10.07 7.73
N GLN A 64 -15.63 8.77 7.94
CA GLN A 64 -15.43 8.16 9.25
C GLN A 64 -13.95 8.13 9.63
N TRP A 65 -13.07 7.74 8.71
CA TRP A 65 -11.63 7.78 8.92
C TRP A 65 -11.11 9.19 9.18
N GLU A 66 -11.53 10.17 8.40
CA GLU A 66 -11.16 11.57 8.61
C GLU A 66 -11.54 12.03 10.02
N LYS A 67 -12.80 11.82 10.42
CA LYS A 67 -13.27 12.18 11.76
C LYS A 67 -12.46 11.47 12.85
N PHE A 68 -12.27 10.16 12.71
CA PHE A 68 -11.55 9.35 13.69
C PHE A 68 -10.08 9.80 13.83
N ILE A 69 -9.39 10.07 12.72
CA ILE A 69 -8.00 10.53 12.75
C ILE A 69 -7.89 11.91 13.40
N VAL A 70 -8.79 12.84 13.05
CA VAL A 70 -8.81 14.19 13.63
C VAL A 70 -9.06 14.13 15.15
N GLU A 71 -9.97 13.28 15.60
CA GLU A 71 -10.35 13.16 17.02
C GLU A 71 -9.28 12.43 17.85
N HIS A 72 -8.65 11.38 17.31
CA HIS A 72 -7.82 10.46 18.09
C HIS A 72 -6.32 10.52 17.78
N PHE A 73 -5.91 10.95 16.59
CA PHE A 73 -4.50 11.01 16.17
C PHE A 73 -4.10 12.38 15.63
N PRO A 74 -4.16 13.44 16.44
CA PRO A 74 -3.80 14.79 16.00
C PRO A 74 -2.32 14.93 15.58
N LYS A 75 -1.46 13.97 15.96
CA LYS A 75 -0.03 13.92 15.62
C LYS A 75 0.27 13.02 14.41
N LEU A 76 -0.74 12.41 13.79
CA LEU A 76 -0.54 11.51 12.66
C LEU A 76 -0.01 12.30 11.45
N THR A 77 1.20 11.94 11.03
CA THR A 77 1.86 12.46 9.83
C THR A 77 1.77 11.49 8.67
N THR A 78 1.68 10.20 8.98
CA THR A 78 1.60 9.13 7.99
C THR A 78 0.43 8.21 8.30
N PHE A 79 -0.47 8.08 7.34
CA PHE A 79 -1.55 7.11 7.38
C PHE A 79 -1.53 6.31 6.09
N ASN A 80 -1.22 5.02 6.20
CA ASN A 80 -1.21 4.11 5.08
C ASN A 80 -2.26 3.03 5.28
N PHE A 81 -2.95 2.65 4.22
CA PHE A 81 -3.84 1.52 4.25
C PHE A 81 -3.90 0.75 2.93
N LYS A 82 -4.27 -0.53 3.04
CA LYS A 82 -4.69 -1.41 1.95
C LYS A 82 -5.92 -2.18 2.41
N PHE A 83 -7.07 -1.87 1.83
CA PHE A 83 -8.36 -2.48 2.14
C PHE A 83 -8.86 -3.28 0.95
N SER A 84 -9.07 -4.57 1.13
CA SER A 84 -9.57 -5.47 0.08
C SER A 84 -10.96 -5.96 0.43
N ALA A 85 -11.87 -5.97 -0.53
CA ALA A 85 -13.23 -6.48 -0.39
C ALA A 85 -13.66 -7.32 -1.60
N SER A 86 -14.79 -8.01 -1.50
CA SER A 86 -15.36 -8.78 -2.62
C SER A 86 -15.89 -7.89 -3.74
N PHE A 87 -16.34 -6.68 -3.40
CA PHE A 87 -16.82 -5.68 -4.33
C PHE A 87 -16.64 -4.28 -3.73
N ILE A 88 -16.18 -3.32 -4.54
CA ILE A 88 -15.98 -1.92 -4.18
C ILE A 88 -16.55 -1.08 -5.32
N GLU A 89 -17.51 -0.24 -4.99
CA GLU A 89 -18.07 0.71 -5.94
C GLU A 89 -17.08 1.83 -6.24
N ARG A 90 -16.98 2.25 -7.51
CA ARG A 90 -16.10 3.34 -7.94
C ARG A 90 -16.29 4.61 -7.11
N GLU A 91 -17.53 4.95 -6.77
CA GLU A 91 -17.89 6.17 -6.02
C GLU A 91 -17.24 6.24 -4.63
N ILE A 92 -16.78 5.12 -4.08
CA ILE A 92 -16.04 5.09 -2.82
C ILE A 92 -14.77 5.93 -2.92
N ILE A 93 -14.09 5.95 -4.07
CA ILE A 93 -12.86 6.73 -4.23
C ILE A 93 -13.11 8.24 -4.16
N ASP A 94 -14.27 8.69 -4.65
CA ASP A 94 -14.62 10.11 -4.64
C ASP A 94 -14.73 10.66 -3.23
N ARG A 95 -15.05 9.80 -2.25
CA ARG A 95 -15.09 10.17 -0.83
C ARG A 95 -13.71 10.52 -0.28
N PHE A 96 -12.63 9.98 -0.86
CA PHE A 96 -11.25 10.29 -0.47
C PHE A 96 -10.67 11.53 -1.19
N ARG A 97 -11.47 12.23 -2.02
CA ARG A 97 -11.07 13.49 -2.67
C ARG A 97 -11.28 14.74 -1.79
N SER A 98 -11.48 14.58 -0.48
CA SER A 98 -11.67 15.70 0.44
C SER A 98 -10.37 16.50 0.66
N PRO A 99 -10.44 17.81 1.01
CA PRO A 99 -9.26 18.60 1.33
C PRO A 99 -8.37 18.00 2.42
N PHE A 100 -8.93 17.24 3.36
CA PHE A 100 -8.16 16.57 4.41
C PHE A 100 -7.12 15.61 3.82
N TRP A 101 -7.54 14.68 2.96
CA TRP A 101 -6.65 13.69 2.34
C TRP A 101 -5.62 14.36 1.43
N LEU A 102 -6.07 15.31 0.61
CA LEU A 102 -5.22 16.00 -0.37
C LEU A 102 -4.15 16.88 0.29
N ASN A 103 -4.51 17.65 1.32
CA ASN A 103 -3.56 18.52 2.04
C ASN A 103 -2.56 17.71 2.88
N LYS A 104 -2.96 16.53 3.36
CA LYS A 104 -2.07 15.57 4.02
C LYS A 104 -1.19 14.80 3.05
N HIS A 105 -1.47 14.88 1.75
CA HIS A 105 -0.85 14.08 0.70
C HIS A 105 -1.01 12.56 0.91
N TRP A 106 -2.11 12.15 1.54
CA TRP A 106 -2.50 10.75 1.68
C TRP A 106 -3.40 10.38 0.52
N PHE A 107 -2.79 10.22 -0.65
CA PHE A 107 -3.52 9.90 -1.88
C PHE A 107 -4.02 8.48 -1.84
N VAL A 108 -5.14 8.22 -2.51
CA VAL A 108 -5.79 6.92 -2.53
C VAL A 108 -5.97 6.47 -3.97
N ALA A 109 -5.68 5.21 -4.23
CA ALA A 109 -5.89 4.54 -5.49
C ALA A 109 -6.79 3.32 -5.29
N PHE A 110 -7.48 2.93 -6.36
CA PHE A 110 -8.32 1.75 -6.40
C PHE A 110 -7.88 0.81 -7.53
N ASP A 111 -7.71 -0.46 -7.19
CA ASP A 111 -7.51 -1.54 -8.15
C ASP A 111 -8.85 -2.27 -8.36
N PRO A 112 -9.50 -2.12 -9.54
CA PRO A 112 -10.74 -2.81 -9.86
C PRO A 112 -10.57 -4.32 -10.07
N HIS A 113 -9.37 -4.82 -10.33
CA HIS A 113 -9.14 -6.24 -10.52
C HIS A 113 -9.06 -6.97 -9.18
N SER A 114 -8.25 -6.44 -8.26
CA SER A 114 -8.13 -7.01 -6.92
C SER A 114 -9.18 -6.50 -5.93
N GLN A 115 -10.08 -5.61 -6.37
CA GLN A 115 -11.09 -4.96 -5.53
C GLN A 115 -10.44 -4.40 -4.26
N THR A 116 -9.40 -3.59 -4.45
CA THR A 116 -8.55 -3.08 -3.35
C THR A 116 -8.42 -1.57 -3.41
N LEU A 117 -8.67 -0.92 -2.28
CA LEU A 117 -8.41 0.50 -2.06
C LEU A 117 -7.12 0.66 -1.25
N PHE A 118 -6.20 1.53 -1.67
CA PHE A 118 -4.92 1.66 -0.98
C PHE A 118 -4.32 3.07 -1.04
N THR A 119 -3.50 3.41 -0.05
CA THR A 119 -2.80 4.70 0.05
C THR A 119 -1.48 4.71 -0.68
N VAL A 120 -1.19 5.85 -1.30
CA VAL A 120 0.05 6.11 -2.02
C VAL A 120 0.83 7.19 -1.26
N PRO A 121 2.17 7.08 -1.15
CA PRO A 121 3.05 6.20 -1.94
C PRO A 121 3.40 4.83 -1.37
N HIS A 122 2.93 4.46 -0.17
CA HIS A 122 3.40 3.22 0.47
C HIS A 122 2.89 1.94 -0.19
N PHE A 123 1.68 1.94 -0.73
CA PHE A 123 1.17 0.79 -1.46
C PHE A 123 1.05 1.16 -2.94
N ALA A 124 1.79 0.46 -3.78
CA ALA A 124 1.60 0.44 -5.22
C ALA A 124 1.83 -1.00 -5.70
N SER A 125 0.80 -1.60 -6.31
CA SER A 125 0.95 -2.86 -7.05
C SER A 125 0.97 -2.55 -8.55
N THR A 126 1.79 -3.27 -9.29
CA THR A 126 1.78 -3.24 -10.76
C THR A 126 0.72 -4.17 -11.37
N LYS A 127 -0.16 -4.83 -10.59
CA LYS A 127 -1.24 -5.65 -11.13
C LYS A 127 -2.23 -4.80 -11.94
N THR A 128 -2.01 -4.68 -13.24
CA THR A 128 -3.03 -4.26 -14.20
C THR A 128 -3.39 -5.43 -15.08
N SER A 129 -4.09 -6.41 -14.52
CA SER A 129 -4.60 -7.51 -15.33
C SER A 129 -5.67 -6.95 -16.30
N SER A 130 -5.36 -7.04 -17.59
CA SER A 130 -6.18 -6.71 -18.77
C SER A 130 -6.38 -5.22 -19.12
N SER A 131 -5.64 -4.79 -20.17
CA SER A 131 -5.99 -3.75 -21.17
C SER A 131 -6.66 -2.42 -20.75
N ILE A 132 -6.56 -2.00 -19.50
CA ILE A 132 -6.87 -0.64 -19.08
C ILE A 132 -5.74 -0.16 -18.16
N THR A 133 -4.76 0.51 -18.80
CA THR A 133 -3.89 1.58 -18.29
C THR A 133 -3.58 1.58 -16.79
N SER A 134 -2.30 1.46 -16.45
CA SER A 134 -1.63 2.22 -15.37
C SER A 134 -2.59 3.10 -14.56
N VAL A 135 -3.09 2.60 -13.41
CA VAL A 135 -4.13 3.23 -12.56
C VAL A 135 -4.81 4.43 -13.24
N SER A 136 -5.77 4.16 -14.15
CA SER A 136 -6.45 5.23 -14.92
C SER A 136 -6.85 6.38 -13.98
N SER A 137 -6.81 7.63 -14.47
CA SER A 137 -7.12 8.86 -13.70
C SER A 137 -8.42 8.79 -12.91
N ASP A 138 -9.31 7.93 -13.36
CA ASP A 138 -10.63 7.65 -12.80
C ASP A 138 -10.61 6.82 -11.51
N TRP A 139 -9.46 6.22 -11.18
CA TRP A 139 -9.23 5.30 -10.07
C TRP A 139 -8.17 5.82 -9.09
N THR A 140 -7.92 7.13 -9.09
CA THR A 140 -7.14 7.80 -8.04
C THR A 140 -7.84 9.05 -7.53
N THR A 141 -7.42 9.53 -6.35
CA THR A 141 -7.82 10.84 -5.85
C THR A 141 -7.06 12.00 -6.50
N LEU A 142 -6.02 11.73 -7.29
CA LEU A 142 -5.26 12.76 -8.00
C LEU A 142 -5.82 13.03 -9.41
N PRO A 143 -5.97 14.31 -9.80
CA PRO A 143 -6.21 14.68 -11.20
C PRO A 143 -5.06 14.18 -12.09
N LEU A 144 -5.37 13.82 -13.34
CA LEU A 144 -4.40 13.30 -14.32
C LEU A 144 -3.15 14.19 -14.45
N GLU A 145 -3.33 15.51 -14.39
CA GLU A 145 -2.24 16.50 -14.50
C GLU A 145 -1.23 16.43 -13.33
N GLN A 146 -1.62 15.85 -12.20
CA GLN A 146 -0.80 15.72 -10.99
C GLN A 146 -0.29 14.29 -10.77
N HIS A 147 -0.59 13.37 -11.69
CA HIS A 147 -0.17 11.97 -11.58
C HIS A 147 1.36 11.83 -11.52
N ILE A 148 2.14 12.71 -12.12
CA ILE A 148 3.61 12.66 -11.98
C ILE A 148 4.07 12.74 -10.50
N ILE A 149 3.32 13.44 -9.64
CA ILE A 149 3.58 13.53 -8.19
C ILE A 149 3.39 12.17 -7.52
N PHE A 150 2.46 11.36 -8.02
CA PHE A 150 2.22 9.99 -7.56
C PHE A 150 3.47 9.14 -7.78
N TYR A 151 3.93 9.05 -9.03
CA TYR A 151 5.07 8.20 -9.43
C TYR A 151 6.40 8.65 -8.81
N ASP A 152 6.58 9.95 -8.61
CA ASP A 152 7.80 10.51 -8.00
C ASP A 152 7.90 10.24 -6.49
N ARG A 153 6.79 9.93 -5.82
CA ARG A 153 6.77 9.68 -4.37
C ARG A 153 6.87 8.21 -3.99
N VAL A 154 6.67 7.28 -4.93
CA VAL A 154 6.76 5.83 -4.68
C VAL A 154 8.19 5.44 -4.33
N ASN A 155 8.36 4.95 -3.10
CA ASN A 155 9.64 4.47 -2.57
C ASN A 155 9.69 2.94 -2.43
N GLN A 156 8.53 2.27 -2.37
CA GLN A 156 8.41 0.82 -2.40
C GLN A 156 7.59 0.43 -3.63
N LEU A 157 8.14 -0.38 -4.51
CA LEU A 157 7.47 -0.84 -5.72
C LEU A 157 7.44 -2.36 -5.74
N ARG A 158 6.24 -2.93 -5.91
CA ARG A 158 6.04 -4.37 -6.01
C ARG A 158 5.62 -4.75 -7.43
N TYR A 159 6.48 -5.53 -8.09
CA TYR A 159 6.21 -6.18 -9.36
C TYR A 159 5.40 -7.45 -9.15
N GLU A 160 4.15 -7.37 -9.57
CA GLU A 160 3.22 -8.48 -9.73
C GLU A 160 2.67 -8.40 -11.16
N LEU A 161 2.77 -9.50 -11.94
CA LEU A 161 2.19 -9.73 -13.28
C LEU A 161 1.71 -8.49 -14.05
N ASP A 162 2.45 -8.06 -15.08
CA ASP A 162 1.90 -7.13 -16.07
C ASP A 162 2.33 -7.42 -17.52
N GLN A 163 1.38 -7.25 -18.43
CA GLN A 163 1.55 -7.27 -19.89
C GLN A 163 1.21 -5.90 -20.50
N SER A 164 1.22 -4.82 -19.71
CA SER A 164 0.75 -3.50 -20.15
C SER A 164 1.87 -2.46 -20.32
N GLU A 165 1.60 -1.46 -21.16
CA GLU A 165 2.46 -0.30 -21.37
C GLU A 165 2.29 0.71 -20.21
N HIS A 166 3.37 0.97 -19.47
CA HIS A 166 3.36 1.98 -18.42
C HIS A 166 3.65 3.37 -18.99
N LEU A 167 2.71 4.30 -18.80
CA LEU A 167 2.82 5.69 -19.25
C LEU A 167 3.83 6.53 -18.44
N TYR A 168 4.14 6.11 -17.21
CA TYR A 168 4.99 6.88 -16.28
C TYR A 168 6.02 5.99 -15.59
N ARG A 169 7.20 6.56 -15.33
CA ARG A 169 8.35 5.89 -14.70
C ARG A 169 8.48 6.25 -13.22
N TYR A 170 8.65 5.25 -12.35
CA TYR A 170 8.91 5.43 -10.92
C TYR A 170 10.39 5.74 -10.65
N ASN A 171 10.74 6.99 -10.38
CA ASN A 171 12.14 7.44 -10.35
C ASN A 171 12.83 7.34 -8.96
N HIS A 172 12.06 7.08 -7.91
CA HIS A 172 12.47 7.26 -6.51
C HIS A 172 12.34 5.97 -5.67
N VAL A 173 12.21 4.83 -6.34
CA VAL A 173 12.08 3.51 -5.71
C VAL A 173 13.36 3.18 -4.92
N LYS A 174 13.18 2.80 -3.66
CA LYS A 174 14.23 2.38 -2.71
C LYS A 174 14.10 0.91 -2.33
N GLU A 175 12.88 0.39 -2.26
CA GLU A 175 12.62 -1.02 -2.07
C GLU A 175 11.87 -1.59 -3.26
N LEU A 176 12.37 -2.70 -3.79
CA LEU A 176 11.77 -3.40 -4.91
C LEU A 176 11.41 -4.82 -4.52
N ILE A 177 10.18 -5.23 -4.82
CA ILE A 177 9.65 -6.56 -4.52
C ILE A 177 9.27 -7.24 -5.82
N PHE A 178 9.81 -8.42 -6.12
CA PHE A 178 9.40 -9.28 -7.21
C PHE A 178 8.58 -10.46 -6.69
N ASP A 179 7.31 -10.51 -7.05
CA ASP A 179 6.43 -11.63 -6.70
C ASP A 179 6.25 -12.62 -7.87
N ASP A 180 6.80 -12.33 -9.05
CA ASP A 180 6.60 -13.10 -10.28
C ASP A 180 7.88 -13.18 -11.15
N PRO A 181 8.11 -14.28 -11.91
CA PRO A 181 9.21 -14.40 -12.88
C PRO A 181 9.17 -13.48 -14.09
N TYR A 182 8.02 -12.95 -14.47
CA TYR A 182 7.87 -12.23 -15.74
C TYR A 182 8.60 -10.88 -15.74
N MET A 183 9.10 -10.56 -16.94
CA MET A 183 10.23 -9.65 -17.17
C MET A 183 10.06 -8.26 -16.56
N TYR A 184 11.15 -7.83 -15.93
CA TYR A 184 11.51 -6.44 -15.72
C TYR A 184 11.54 -5.69 -17.06
N ASP A 185 10.57 -4.80 -17.29
CA ASP A 185 10.75 -3.71 -18.26
C ASP A 185 11.51 -2.58 -17.57
N ASN A 186 12.74 -2.33 -18.04
CA ASN A 186 13.65 -1.30 -17.54
C ASN A 186 13.05 0.12 -17.57
N ASN A 187 11.93 0.33 -18.28
CA ASN A 187 11.29 1.63 -18.41
C ASN A 187 10.34 1.98 -17.26
N ILE A 188 9.94 0.99 -16.44
CA ILE A 188 8.92 1.20 -15.41
C ILE A 188 9.49 1.91 -14.18
N ALA A 189 10.73 1.59 -13.80
CA ALA A 189 11.37 2.18 -12.61
C ALA A 189 12.82 2.58 -12.85
N ASP A 190 13.29 3.61 -12.15
CA ASP A 190 14.72 3.86 -11.98
C ASP A 190 15.26 2.96 -10.88
N VAL A 191 15.72 1.77 -11.28
CA VAL A 191 16.26 0.79 -10.32
C VAL A 191 17.68 1.11 -9.85
N SER A 192 18.33 2.15 -10.41
CA SER A 192 19.70 2.50 -10.03
C SER A 192 19.81 2.97 -8.57
N LYS A 193 18.70 3.40 -7.98
CA LYS A 193 18.58 3.91 -6.61
C LYS A 193 18.02 2.89 -5.61
N VAL A 194 17.68 1.68 -6.06
CA VAL A 194 17.12 0.62 -5.21
C VAL A 194 18.17 0.14 -4.22
N GLU A 195 17.79 0.08 -2.94
CA GLU A 195 18.64 -0.30 -1.81
C GLU A 195 18.22 -1.66 -1.23
N SER A 196 16.91 -1.96 -1.25
CA SER A 196 16.31 -3.21 -0.77
C SER A 196 15.68 -3.98 -1.93
N LEU A 197 16.04 -5.25 -2.08
CA LEU A 197 15.47 -6.16 -3.07
C LEU A 197 14.85 -7.39 -2.38
N ILE A 198 13.57 -7.64 -2.63
CA ILE A 198 12.84 -8.79 -2.11
C ILE A 198 12.33 -9.63 -3.28
N ILE A 199 12.54 -10.94 -3.23
CA ILE A 199 12.09 -11.88 -4.27
C ILE A 199 11.25 -12.95 -3.60
N ASN A 200 9.97 -13.02 -3.95
CA ASN A 200 8.97 -13.91 -3.36
C ASN A 200 8.50 -15.01 -4.32
N THR A 201 9.24 -15.23 -5.40
CA THR A 201 8.98 -16.29 -6.38
C THR A 201 10.17 -17.25 -6.43
N SER A 202 9.89 -18.55 -6.54
CA SER A 202 10.91 -19.59 -6.73
C SER A 202 11.41 -19.70 -8.18
N ASP A 203 10.84 -18.94 -9.12
CA ASP A 203 11.16 -19.00 -10.54
C ASP A 203 12.42 -18.19 -10.92
N TRP A 204 12.92 -17.35 -10.00
CA TRP A 204 14.17 -16.61 -10.18
C TRP A 204 15.37 -17.46 -9.78
N THR A 205 16.24 -17.78 -10.73
CA THR A 205 17.51 -18.43 -10.43
C THR A 205 18.48 -17.44 -9.77
N LEU A 206 19.34 -17.93 -8.87
CA LEU A 206 20.37 -17.10 -8.22
C LEU A 206 21.25 -16.36 -9.23
N ASP A 207 21.59 -16.99 -10.36
CA ASP A 207 22.38 -16.36 -11.41
C ASP A 207 21.67 -15.17 -12.06
N LYS A 208 20.35 -15.26 -12.27
CA LYS A 208 19.54 -14.13 -12.78
C LYS A 208 19.55 -12.98 -11.79
N ILE A 209 19.36 -13.28 -10.49
CA ILE A 209 19.33 -12.30 -9.41
C ILE A 209 20.68 -11.57 -9.32
N VAL A 210 21.78 -12.32 -9.28
CA VAL A 210 23.14 -11.77 -9.21
C VAL A 210 23.45 -10.91 -10.44
N THR A 211 23.02 -11.36 -11.63
CA THR A 211 23.21 -10.60 -12.86
C THR A 211 22.47 -9.27 -12.81
N LEU A 212 21.18 -9.26 -12.42
CA LEU A 212 20.39 -8.03 -12.31
C LEU A 212 21.00 -7.03 -11.34
N ILE A 213 21.41 -7.49 -10.15
CA ILE A 213 22.01 -6.62 -9.13
C ILE A 213 23.28 -5.96 -9.69
N LYS A 214 24.14 -6.74 -10.34
CA LYS A 214 25.41 -6.25 -10.90
C LYS A 214 25.21 -5.29 -12.07
N THR A 215 24.20 -5.50 -12.91
CA THR A 215 24.04 -4.72 -14.14
C THR A 215 23.19 -3.46 -13.95
N ALA A 216 22.21 -3.48 -13.05
CA ALA A 216 21.20 -2.44 -12.96
C ALA A 216 21.01 -1.84 -11.57
N MET A 217 21.32 -2.57 -10.49
CA MET A 217 20.98 -2.16 -9.12
C MET A 217 22.23 -2.03 -8.22
N PRO A 218 23.14 -1.08 -8.54
CA PRO A 218 24.42 -0.95 -7.84
C PRO A 218 24.28 -0.56 -6.36
N CYS A 219 23.12 -0.04 -5.94
CA CYS A 219 22.87 0.41 -4.58
C CYS A 219 22.26 -0.67 -3.67
N VAL A 220 21.92 -1.87 -4.19
CA VAL A 220 21.30 -2.93 -3.39
C VAL A 220 22.26 -3.39 -2.30
N ASN A 221 21.84 -3.19 -1.05
CA ASN A 221 22.58 -3.57 0.15
C ASN A 221 21.78 -4.56 1.03
N TYR A 222 20.50 -4.77 0.72
CA TYR A 222 19.63 -5.74 1.36
C TYR A 222 18.97 -6.63 0.31
N LEU A 223 19.09 -7.96 0.47
CA LEU A 223 18.46 -8.96 -0.38
C LEU A 223 17.70 -9.96 0.48
N ARG A 224 16.40 -10.15 0.19
CA ARG A 224 15.56 -11.18 0.82
C ARG A 224 15.00 -12.11 -0.24
N LEU A 225 15.21 -13.41 -0.05
CA LEU A 225 14.66 -14.46 -0.91
C LEU A 225 13.63 -15.25 -0.11
N ASN A 226 12.35 -15.06 -0.40
CA ASN A 226 11.27 -15.88 0.12
C ASN A 226 10.94 -16.93 -0.95
N CYS A 227 11.77 -17.98 -1.02
CA CYS A 227 11.49 -19.13 -1.88
C CYS A 227 10.37 -19.95 -1.23
N THR A 228 9.18 -19.95 -1.82
CA THR A 228 8.13 -20.94 -1.54
C THR A 228 8.20 -22.10 -2.51
#